data_AF-A0A210QL28-F1
#
_entry.id   AF-A0A210QL28-F1
#
_cell.length_a   1.000
_cell.length_b   1.000
_cell.length_c   1.000
_cell.angle_alpha   90.00
_cell.angle_beta   90.00
_cell.angle_gamma   90.00
#
_symmetry.space_group_name_H-M   'P 1'
#
loop_
_entity.id
_entity.type
_entity.pdbx_description
1 polymer ?
#
loop_
_entity_poly.entity_id
_entity_poly.type
_entity_poly.pdbx_seq_one_letter_code
_entity_poly.pdbx_strand_id
1 'polypeptide(L)'
;MVDTQVGTLNYMSPESIVDSCGGDGGGRSKPTYKLGVKSDMWSLGCILYYMVYGHTPFQKITNTFIKLKAIINPDYPIEFKDISDKNLMDTIQRCLIREPRDRASIEDLLTHPYITNLDRVDQETAPKLDCKDDHLERLVKQLSTKFASSPSGIRSMVQSAMKDST
;
A
#
# COMPACT_ATOMS: atom_id res chain seq x y z
N MET A 1 15.48 -21.90 1.80
CA MET A 1 14.20 -21.20 1.62
C MET A 1 14.53 -19.73 1.55
N VAL A 2 14.17 -19.07 0.44
CA VAL A 2 14.49 -17.65 0.24
C VAL A 2 13.48 -16.88 1.06
N ASP A 3 13.89 -16.39 2.23
CA ASP A 3 13.16 -15.35 2.94
C ASP A 3 13.19 -14.09 2.08
N THR A 4 12.31 -14.11 1.08
CA THR A 4 12.06 -12.95 0.25
C THR A 4 11.29 -12.03 1.17
N GLN A 5 12.01 -11.07 1.76
CA GLN A 5 11.42 -9.96 2.49
C GLN A 5 10.68 -9.07 1.46
N VAL A 6 9.53 -9.56 0.95
CA VAL A 6 8.86 -9.00 -0.25
C VAL A 6 8.02 -7.76 0.04
N GLY A 7 7.78 -7.42 1.31
CA GLY A 7 6.68 -6.53 1.67
C GLY A 7 6.93 -5.03 1.53
N THR A 8 8.11 -4.53 1.95
CA THR A 8 8.23 -3.09 2.26
C THR A 8 9.08 -2.31 1.26
N LEU A 9 10.11 -2.93 0.68
CA LEU A 9 11.11 -2.21 -0.10
C LEU A 9 10.57 -1.63 -1.41
N ASN A 10 9.49 -2.20 -1.97
CA ASN A 10 8.87 -1.70 -3.20
C ASN A 10 8.14 -0.35 -3.02
N TYR A 11 7.85 0.02 -1.76
CA TYR A 11 7.14 1.26 -1.41
C TYR A 11 8.07 2.28 -0.74
N MET A 12 9.35 1.94 -0.57
CA MET A 12 10.31 2.78 0.11
C MET A 12 10.72 3.95 -0.78
N SER A 13 10.70 5.16 -0.23
CA SER A 13 11.11 6.38 -0.92
C SER A 13 12.64 6.49 -1.01
N PRO A 14 13.18 7.19 -2.02
CA PRO A 14 14.63 7.32 -2.19
C PRO A 14 15.33 7.92 -0.97
N GLU A 15 14.73 8.93 -0.33
CA GLU A 15 15.29 9.57 0.86
C GLU A 15 15.36 8.61 2.06
N SER A 16 14.38 7.72 2.23
CA SER A 16 14.38 6.72 3.32
C SER A 16 15.53 5.72 3.17
N ILE A 17 15.92 5.41 1.93
CA ILE A 17 17.04 4.51 1.64
C ILE A 17 18.37 5.22 1.92
N VAL A 18 18.50 6.48 1.52
CA VAL A 18 19.72 7.29 1.74
C VAL A 18 19.99 7.48 3.24
N ASP A 19 18.97 7.83 4.01
CA ASP A 19 19.08 7.99 5.47
C ASP A 19 19.46 6.67 6.18
N SER A 20 19.06 5.53 5.61
CA SER A 20 19.40 4.20 6.15
C SER A 20 20.83 3.75 5.81
N CYS A 21 21.47 4.32 4.78
CA CYS A 21 22.80 3.93 4.30
C CYS A 21 23.92 4.91 4.68
N GLY A 22 23.60 6.09 5.23
CA GLY A 22 24.56 7.14 5.61
C GLY A 22 25.23 7.00 6.98
N GLY A 23 25.15 5.84 7.63
CA GLY A 23 25.70 5.63 8.97
C GLY A 23 27.21 5.45 9.00
N ASP A 24 27.96 6.56 9.02
CA ASP A 24 29.34 6.59 9.53
C ASP A 24 29.33 6.30 11.05
N GLY A 25 30.36 5.59 11.51
CA GLY A 25 30.42 5.00 12.85
C GLY A 25 30.44 6.06 13.95
N GLY A 26 29.34 6.23 14.68
CA GLY A 26 29.36 7.11 15.84
C GLY A 26 28.01 7.30 16.53
N GLY A 27 27.70 6.42 17.48
CA GLY A 27 26.71 6.72 18.52
C GLY A 27 25.30 6.19 18.25
N ARG A 28 24.76 5.51 19.26
CA ARG A 28 23.39 4.99 19.33
C ARG A 28 22.38 6.16 19.43
N SER A 29 22.21 6.91 18.37
CA SER A 29 21.04 7.76 18.20
C SER A 29 19.96 6.88 17.60
N LYS A 30 18.87 6.64 18.35
CA LYS A 30 17.67 6.01 17.80
C LYS A 30 17.38 6.63 16.43
N PRO A 31 17.20 5.86 15.34
CA PRO A 31 16.73 6.45 14.10
C PRO A 31 15.38 7.07 14.42
N THR A 32 15.33 8.39 14.61
CA THR A 32 14.08 9.11 14.64
C THR A 32 13.59 9.04 13.21
N TYR A 33 12.79 8.02 12.93
CA TYR A 33 12.09 7.80 11.68
C TYR A 33 11.12 8.97 11.51
N LYS A 34 11.62 10.16 11.18
CA LYS A 34 10.77 11.20 10.62
C LYS A 34 10.46 10.75 9.20
N LEU A 35 9.63 9.71 9.05
CA LEU A 35 8.98 9.43 7.77
C LEU A 35 8.24 10.72 7.44
N GLY A 36 8.76 11.44 6.45
CA GLY A 36 8.20 12.72 6.07
C GLY A 36 6.88 12.48 5.38
N VAL A 37 5.96 13.44 5.49
CA VAL A 37 4.71 13.45 4.71
C VAL A 37 5.00 13.21 3.22
N LYS A 38 6.13 13.73 2.70
CA LYS A 38 6.58 13.48 1.33
C LYS A 38 6.92 12.01 1.06
N SER A 39 7.50 11.28 2.02
CA SER A 39 7.78 9.84 1.90
C SER A 39 6.48 9.04 1.74
N ASP A 40 5.42 9.44 2.44
CA ASP A 40 4.09 8.86 2.26
C ASP A 40 3.50 9.15 0.88
N MET A 41 3.78 10.33 0.30
CA MET A 41 3.36 10.63 -1.08
C MET A 41 4.01 9.69 -2.10
N TRP A 42 5.26 9.28 -1.87
CA TRP A 42 5.94 8.30 -2.73
C TRP A 42 5.30 6.92 -2.61
N SER A 43 5.06 6.45 -1.39
CA SER A 43 4.44 5.14 -1.16
C SER A 43 3.02 5.10 -1.75
N LEU A 44 2.27 6.21 -1.63
CA LEU A 44 0.99 6.40 -2.33
C LEU A 44 1.14 6.28 -3.85
N GLY A 45 2.13 6.95 -4.44
CA GLY A 45 2.44 6.83 -5.86
C GLY A 45 2.71 5.38 -6.30
N CYS A 46 3.45 4.61 -5.49
CA CYS A 46 3.69 3.19 -5.75
C CYS A 46 2.41 2.35 -5.67
N ILE A 47 1.50 2.65 -4.73
CA ILE A 47 0.21 1.96 -4.58
C ILE A 47 -0.69 2.26 -5.79
N LEU A 48 -0.82 3.53 -6.17
CA LEU A 48 -1.61 3.94 -7.33
C LEU A 48 -1.06 3.32 -8.62
N TYR A 49 0.27 3.32 -8.79
CA TYR A 49 0.92 2.65 -9.90
C TYR A 49 0.58 1.15 -9.91
N TYR A 50 0.60 0.48 -8.75
CA TYR A 50 0.22 -0.93 -8.65
C TYR A 50 -1.24 -1.17 -9.05
N MET A 51 -2.17 -0.31 -8.64
CA MET A 51 -3.59 -0.42 -9.01
C MET A 51 -3.81 -0.32 -10.51
N VAL A 52 -3.02 0.51 -11.21
CA VAL A 52 -3.14 0.73 -12.66
C VAL A 52 -2.44 -0.36 -13.47
N TYR A 53 -1.22 -0.74 -13.09
CA TYR A 53 -0.35 -1.61 -13.92
C TYR A 53 -0.21 -3.04 -13.38
N GLY A 54 -0.75 -3.33 -12.18
CA GLY A 54 -0.69 -4.65 -11.53
C GLY A 54 0.67 -5.01 -10.92
N HIS A 55 1.64 -4.09 -10.91
CA HIS A 55 2.96 -4.27 -10.30
C HIS A 55 3.50 -2.93 -9.83
N THR A 56 4.43 -2.91 -8.86
CA THR A 56 5.09 -1.66 -8.43
C THR A 56 6.16 -1.22 -9.45
N PRO A 57 6.58 0.07 -9.47
CA PRO A 57 7.52 0.59 -10.47
C PRO A 57 8.82 -0.20 -10.60
N PHE A 58 9.36 -0.68 -9.47
CA PHE A 58 10.64 -1.40 -9.41
C PHE A 58 10.48 -2.91 -9.11
N GLN A 59 9.26 -3.45 -9.21
CA GLN A 59 8.98 -4.86 -8.86
C GLN A 59 9.81 -5.86 -9.65
N LYS A 60 10.08 -5.55 -10.93
CA LYS A 60 10.79 -6.42 -11.88
C LYS A 60 12.24 -6.69 -11.45
N ILE A 61 12.83 -5.84 -10.61
CA ILE A 61 14.22 -5.98 -10.16
C ILE A 61 14.27 -6.97 -9.00
N THR A 62 14.77 -8.19 -9.24
CA THR A 62 14.87 -9.24 -8.22
C THR A 62 15.95 -8.96 -7.18
N ASN A 63 17.08 -8.38 -7.61
CA ASN A 63 18.19 -8.07 -6.71
C ASN A 63 17.88 -6.81 -5.90
N THR A 64 17.78 -6.97 -4.57
CA THR A 64 17.47 -5.89 -3.64
C THR A 64 18.42 -4.70 -3.76
N PHE A 65 19.73 -4.94 -3.85
CA PHE A 65 20.71 -3.84 -3.93
C PHE A 65 20.58 -3.05 -5.24
N ILE A 66 20.36 -3.74 -6.36
CA ILE A 66 20.12 -3.10 -7.66
C ILE A 66 18.81 -2.30 -7.61
N LYS A 67 17.77 -2.84 -6.96
CA LYS A 67 16.47 -2.17 -6.79
C LYS A 67 16.61 -0.86 -6.02
N LEU A 68 17.29 -0.89 -4.87
CA LEU A 68 17.53 0.29 -4.05
C LEU A 68 18.32 1.36 -4.83
N LYS A 69 19.34 0.94 -5.59
CA LYS A 69 20.08 1.85 -6.48
C LYS A 69 19.20 2.46 -7.56
N ALA A 70 18.29 1.68 -8.18
CA ALA A 70 17.38 2.19 -9.21
C ALA A 70 16.35 3.19 -8.64
N ILE A 71 15.91 2.99 -7.40
CA ILE A 71 15.01 3.93 -6.72
C ILE A 71 15.69 5.29 -6.53
N ILE A 72 16.95 5.30 -6.08
CA ILE A 72 17.71 6.54 -5.83
C ILE A 72 18.19 7.20 -7.14
N ASN A 73 18.51 6.40 -8.17
CA ASN A 73 19.11 6.92 -9.39
C ASN A 73 18.13 7.78 -10.22
N PRO A 74 18.38 9.10 -10.41
CA PRO A 74 17.54 9.96 -11.22
C PRO A 74 17.51 9.56 -12.70
N ASP A 75 18.59 8.96 -13.21
CA ASP A 75 18.72 8.56 -14.61
C ASP A 75 17.97 7.25 -14.91
N TYR A 76 17.47 6.55 -13.89
CA TYR A 76 16.63 5.38 -14.10
C TYR A 76 15.19 5.83 -14.33
N PRO A 77 14.64 5.74 -15.56
CA PRO A 77 13.28 6.17 -15.82
C PRO A 77 12.27 5.23 -15.17
N ILE A 78 11.16 5.79 -14.70
CA ILE A 78 9.98 4.99 -14.33
C ILE A 78 9.15 4.83 -15.60
N GLU A 79 8.86 3.59 -15.97
CA GLU A 79 8.04 3.28 -17.15
C GLU A 79 6.58 3.63 -16.88
N PHE A 80 5.98 4.51 -17.67
CA PHE A 80 4.54 4.77 -17.65
C PHE A 80 3.95 4.33 -18.98
N LYS A 81 3.15 3.25 -18.97
CA LYS A 81 2.42 2.84 -20.17
C LYS A 81 1.19 3.71 -20.33
N ASP A 82 0.76 3.94 -21.57
CA ASP A 82 -0.38 4.83 -21.78
C ASP A 82 -1.68 4.26 -21.19
N ILE A 83 -2.44 5.12 -20.51
CA ILE A 83 -3.72 4.77 -19.88
C ILE A 83 -4.80 5.76 -20.32
N SER A 84 -6.06 5.32 -20.26
CA SER A 84 -7.21 6.12 -20.66
C SER A 84 -7.35 7.40 -19.83
N ASP A 85 -7.09 7.31 -18.52
CA ASP A 85 -7.18 8.46 -17.61
C ASP A 85 -5.83 9.19 -17.47
N LYS A 86 -5.68 10.28 -18.21
CA LYS A 86 -4.48 11.13 -18.18
C LYS A 86 -4.31 11.85 -16.84
N ASN A 87 -5.40 12.16 -16.13
CA ASN A 87 -5.32 12.83 -14.85
C ASN A 87 -4.80 11.88 -13.76
N LEU A 88 -5.20 10.61 -13.81
CA LEU A 88 -4.63 9.57 -12.95
C LEU A 88 -3.13 9.40 -13.23
N MET A 89 -2.74 9.32 -14.50
CA MET A 89 -1.33 9.20 -14.86
C MET A 89 -0.51 10.37 -14.33
N ASP A 90 -0.97 11.61 -14.52
CA ASP A 90 -0.30 12.82 -14.01
C ASP A 90 -0.17 12.79 -12.48
N THR A 91 -1.24 12.37 -11.78
CA THR A 91 -1.23 12.20 -10.31
C THR A 91 -0.14 11.24 -9.86
N ILE A 92 -0.01 10.08 -10.52
CA ILE A 92 1.02 9.09 -10.19
C ILE A 92 2.42 9.65 -10.47
N GLN A 93 2.61 10.33 -11.60
CA GLN A 93 3.90 10.92 -11.97
C GLN A 93 4.36 11.96 -10.94
N ARG A 94 3.46 12.82 -10.46
CA ARG A 94 3.76 13.82 -9.43
C ARG A 94 4.12 13.21 -8.07
N CYS A 95 3.52 12.07 -7.72
CA CYS A 95 3.85 11.33 -6.51
C CYS A 95 5.21 10.63 -6.58
N LEU A 96 5.59 10.14 -7.78
CA LEU A 96 6.83 9.39 -8.02
C LEU A 96 8.02 10.28 -8.42
N ILE A 97 7.98 11.57 -8.06
CA ILE A 97 9.13 12.46 -8.17
C ILE A 97 10.13 12.10 -7.06
N ARG A 98 11.38 11.87 -7.45
CA ARG A 98 12.44 11.42 -6.51
C ARG A 98 12.81 12.49 -5.50
N GLU A 99 13.00 13.73 -5.94
CA GLU A 99 13.31 14.87 -5.08
C GLU A 99 12.07 15.21 -4.21
N PRO A 100 12.12 15.07 -2.86
CA PRO A 100 10.96 15.31 -2.00
C PRO A 100 10.42 16.74 -2.05
N ARG A 101 11.28 17.72 -2.38
CA ARG A 101 10.89 19.13 -2.52
C ARG A 101 9.97 19.37 -3.72
N ASP A 102 10.24 18.69 -4.83
CA ASP A 102 9.49 18.82 -6.08
C ASP A 102 8.29 17.86 -6.15
N ARG A 103 8.29 16.82 -5.29
CA ARG A 103 7.17 15.88 -5.14
C ARG A 103 5.91 16.61 -4.71
N ALA A 104 4.75 16.25 -5.28
CA ALA A 104 3.48 16.88 -4.93
C ALA A 104 3.19 16.78 -3.42
N SER A 105 2.60 17.83 -2.86
CA SER A 105 2.01 17.77 -1.52
C SER A 105 0.64 17.11 -1.56
N ILE A 106 0.12 16.75 -0.38
CA ILE A 106 -1.24 16.24 -0.26
C ILE A 106 -2.28 17.29 -0.70
N GLU A 107 -2.02 18.57 -0.40
CA GLU A 107 -2.88 19.70 -0.80
C GLU A 107 -2.95 19.81 -2.32
N ASP A 108 -1.80 19.71 -3.01
CA ASP A 108 -1.74 19.72 -4.47
C ASP A 108 -2.57 18.58 -5.07
N LEU A 109 -2.46 17.37 -4.51
CA LEU A 109 -3.22 16.21 -4.98
C LEU A 109 -4.73 16.38 -4.76
N LEU A 110 -5.15 16.89 -3.61
CA LEU A 110 -6.57 17.09 -3.29
C LEU A 110 -7.23 18.11 -4.24
N THR A 111 -6.46 19.06 -4.77
CA THR A 111 -6.92 20.00 -5.78
C THR A 111 -6.83 19.47 -7.22
N HIS A 112 -6.23 18.29 -7.42
CA HIS A 112 -5.97 17.77 -8.76
C HIS A 112 -7.27 17.33 -9.45
N PRO A 113 -7.43 17.58 -10.77
CA PRO A 113 -8.60 17.17 -11.54
C PRO A 113 -8.96 15.69 -11.43
N TYR A 114 -8.00 14.82 -11.14
CA TYR A 114 -8.29 13.41 -10.88
C TYR A 114 -9.22 13.25 -9.67
N ILE A 115 -8.92 13.92 -8.55
CA ILE A 115 -9.72 13.81 -7.33
C ILE A 115 -10.98 14.65 -7.43
N THR A 116 -10.88 15.90 -7.90
CA THR A 116 -12.02 16.83 -7.93
C THR A 116 -13.09 16.44 -8.95
N ASN A 117 -12.78 15.61 -9.96
CA ASN A 117 -13.77 15.12 -10.91
C ASN A 117 -14.40 13.78 -10.50
N LEU A 118 -13.86 13.07 -9.50
CA LEU A 118 -14.47 11.83 -8.99
C LEU A 118 -15.87 12.09 -8.39
N ASP A 119 -16.06 13.26 -7.76
CA ASP A 119 -17.36 13.70 -7.24
C ASP A 119 -18.45 13.80 -8.32
N ARG A 120 -18.08 13.79 -9.61
CA ARG A 120 -19.00 13.83 -10.75
C ARG A 120 -19.32 12.43 -11.30
N VAL A 121 -18.50 11.43 -10.99
CA VAL A 121 -18.65 10.04 -11.49
C VAL A 121 -19.67 9.24 -10.66
N ASP A 122 -20.05 9.74 -9.48
CA ASP A 122 -21.03 9.12 -8.58
C ASP A 122 -22.48 9.10 -9.11
N GLN A 123 -22.75 9.55 -10.34
CA GLN A 123 -24.09 9.46 -10.93
C GLN A 123 -24.28 8.42 -12.04
N GLU A 124 -23.25 7.81 -12.64
CA GLU A 124 -23.51 6.93 -13.81
C GLU A 124 -22.79 5.57 -13.89
N THR A 125 -21.72 5.25 -13.15
CA THR A 125 -21.05 3.94 -13.34
C THR A 125 -20.45 3.28 -12.10
N ALA A 126 -21.06 3.43 -10.92
CA ALA A 126 -20.84 2.41 -9.90
C ALA A 126 -21.62 1.15 -10.33
N PRO A 127 -20.97 0.02 -10.69
CA PRO A 127 -21.67 -1.25 -10.55
C PRO A 127 -22.06 -1.29 -9.08
N LYS A 128 -23.36 -1.23 -8.81
CA LYS A 128 -23.86 -1.65 -7.49
C LYS A 128 -23.22 -3.02 -7.28
N LEU A 129 -22.29 -3.12 -6.36
CA LEU A 129 -22.00 -4.38 -5.71
C LEU A 129 -23.30 -4.70 -4.97
N ASP A 130 -24.26 -5.26 -5.71
CA ASP A 130 -25.45 -5.87 -5.15
C ASP A 130 -24.94 -7.15 -4.51
N CYS A 131 -24.29 -7.01 -3.35
CA CYS A 131 -24.01 -8.12 -2.46
C CYS A 131 -25.32 -8.54 -1.79
N LYS A 132 -26.34 -8.86 -2.59
CA LYS A 132 -27.37 -9.82 -2.20
C LYS A 132 -26.78 -11.21 -2.40
N ASP A 133 -25.66 -11.45 -1.74
CA ASP A 133 -25.18 -12.80 -1.56
C ASP A 133 -26.06 -13.39 -0.47
N ASP A 134 -27.22 -13.92 -0.85
CA ASP A 134 -28.11 -14.72 0.01
C ASP A 134 -27.31 -15.80 0.76
N HIS A 135 -26.18 -16.20 0.20
CA HIS A 135 -25.21 -17.10 0.80
C HIS A 135 -24.56 -16.52 2.05
N LEU A 136 -24.14 -15.25 2.05
CA LEU A 136 -23.50 -14.60 3.19
C LEU A 136 -24.50 -14.37 4.33
N GLU A 137 -25.73 -13.95 4.01
CA GLU A 137 -26.81 -13.87 5.00
C GLU A 137 -27.14 -15.25 5.58
N ARG A 138 -27.20 -16.29 4.75
CA ARG A 138 -27.37 -17.68 5.22
C ARG A 138 -26.24 -18.12 6.13
N LEU A 139 -24.99 -17.80 5.80
CA LEU A 139 -23.84 -18.14 6.64
C LEU A 139 -23.88 -17.41 7.98
N VAL A 140 -24.17 -16.10 7.99
CA VAL A 140 -24.32 -15.32 9.23
C VAL A 140 -25.48 -15.84 10.08
N LYS A 141 -26.61 -16.19 9.45
CA LYS A 141 -27.78 -16.76 10.13
C LYS A 141 -27.49 -18.16 10.68
N GLN A 142 -26.72 -18.98 9.96
CA GLN A 142 -26.26 -20.31 10.42
C GLN A 142 -25.25 -20.19 11.57
N LEU A 143 -24.34 -19.23 11.53
CA LEU A 143 -23.41 -18.95 12.62
C LEU A 143 -24.18 -18.44 13.85
N SER A 144 -25.11 -17.52 13.67
CA SER A 144 -25.95 -16.99 14.74
C SER A 144 -26.85 -18.06 15.38
N THR A 145 -27.49 -18.93 14.59
CA THR A 145 -28.30 -20.03 15.15
C THR A 145 -27.45 -21.08 15.87
N LYS A 146 -26.25 -21.41 15.35
CA LYS A 146 -25.31 -22.31 16.04
C LYS A 146 -24.73 -21.70 17.32
N PHE A 147 -24.54 -20.39 17.37
CA PHE A 147 -24.06 -19.68 18.57
C PHE A 147 -25.16 -19.42 19.61
N ALA A 148 -26.41 -19.18 19.16
CA ALA A 148 -27.54 -18.95 20.05
C ALA A 148 -28.03 -20.22 20.76
N SER A 149 -27.77 -21.41 20.19
CA SER A 149 -28.22 -22.68 20.78
C SER A 149 -27.33 -23.21 21.92
N SER A 150 -26.16 -22.65 22.19
CA SER A 150 -25.41 -22.97 23.42
C SER A 150 -24.32 -21.95 23.75
N PRO A 151 -24.47 -21.14 24.81
CA PRO A 151 -23.40 -20.28 25.33
C PRO A 151 -22.17 -21.06 25.86
N SER A 152 -22.25 -22.38 25.94
CA SER A 152 -21.20 -23.24 26.51
C SER A 152 -20.10 -23.64 25.53
N GLY A 153 -20.31 -23.47 24.21
CA GLY A 153 -19.39 -23.97 23.17
C GLY A 153 -18.11 -23.16 22.98
N ILE A 154 -18.14 -21.84 23.24
CA ILE A 154 -16.96 -20.98 23.08
C ILE A 154 -15.98 -21.19 24.23
N ARG A 155 -16.50 -21.33 25.47
CA ARG A 155 -15.66 -21.62 26.64
C ARG A 155 -14.97 -22.98 26.53
N SER A 156 -15.62 -24.01 25.99
CA SER A 156 -15.00 -25.33 25.85
C SER A 156 -13.87 -25.35 24.81
N MET A 157 -13.97 -24.57 23.72
CA MET A 157 -12.89 -24.44 22.74
C MET A 157 -11.69 -23.65 23.29
N VAL A 158 -11.92 -22.55 24.01
CA VAL A 158 -10.83 -21.77 24.63
C VAL A 158 -10.12 -22.60 25.72
N GLN A 159 -10.87 -23.42 26.46
CA GLN A 159 -10.31 -24.24 27.54
C GLN A 159 -9.62 -25.52 27.04
N SER A 160 -10.01 -26.03 25.87
CA SER A 160 -9.28 -27.12 25.19
C SER A 160 -7.94 -26.63 24.65
N ALA A 161 -7.88 -25.41 24.08
CA ALA A 161 -6.64 -24.83 23.57
C ALA A 161 -5.61 -24.47 24.66
N MET A 162 -6.04 -24.28 25.91
CA MET A 162 -5.14 -24.07 27.05
C MET A 162 -4.63 -25.38 27.70
N LYS A 163 -5.17 -26.54 27.33
CA LYS A 163 -4.70 -27.85 27.87
C LYS A 163 -3.65 -28.53 27.00
N ASP A 164 -3.47 -28.10 25.76
CA ASP A 164 -2.46 -28.67 24.85
C ASP A 164 -1.09 -27.95 24.92
N SER A 165 -0.89 -27.10 25.93
CA SER A 165 0.38 -26.46 26.24
C SER A 165 0.84 -26.81 27.67
N THR A 166 0.98 -28.11 27.95
CA THR A 166 1.88 -28.63 28.99
C THR A 166 2.47 -29.94 28.49
#